data_AF-A0A424YTG4-F1
#
_entry.id   AF-A0A424YTG4-F1
#
_cell.length_a   1.000
_cell.length_b   1.000
_cell.length_c   1.000
_cell.angle_alpha   90.00
_cell.angle_beta   90.00
_cell.angle_gamma   90.00
#
_symmetry.space_group_name_H-M   'P 1'
#
loop_
_entity.id
_entity.type
_entity.pdbx_description
1 polymer ?
#
loop_
_entity_poly.entity_id
_entity_poly.type
_entity_poly.pdbx_seq_one_letter_code
_entity_poly.pdbx_strand_id
1 'polypeptide(L)' 'MIHPRSSFCTPAPSDIILANDHAYARFDLYPVSPGHLLLIPFRHVAS' A
#
# COMPACT_ATOMS: atom_id res chain seq x y z
N MET A 1 3.22 -10.31 9.45
CA MET A 1 4.18 -9.78 10.44
C MET A 1 4.37 -8.31 10.10
N ILE A 2 4.11 -7.39 11.03
CA ILE A 2 4.41 -5.98 10.81
C ILE A 2 5.93 -5.84 10.74
N HIS A 3 6.44 -5.38 9.60
CA HIS A 3 7.87 -5.12 9.45
C HIS A 3 8.11 -3.62 9.72
N PRO A 4 8.77 -3.26 10.85
CA PRO A 4 8.82 -1.88 11.34
C PRO A 4 9.55 -0.89 10.41
N ARG A 5 10.24 -1.37 9.36
CA ARG A 5 10.88 -0.53 8.34
C ARG A 5 10.12 -0.42 7.02
N SER A 6 9.01 -1.13 6.86
CA SER A 6 8.25 -1.12 5.62
C SER A 6 7.14 -0.08 5.68
N SER A 7 7.21 0.93 4.80
CA SER A 7 6.17 1.96 4.63
C SER A 7 4.83 1.40 4.11
N PHE A 8 4.77 0.10 3.83
CA PHE A 8 3.58 -0.61 3.37
C PHE A 8 2.82 -1.34 4.49
N CYS A 9 3.48 -1.61 5.63
CA CYS A 9 2.87 -2.38 6.72
C CYS A 9 1.93 -1.54 7.59
N THR A 10 2.14 -0.23 7.65
CA THR A 10 1.36 0.71 8.46
C THR A 10 1.00 1.96 7.64
N PRO A 11 0.15 1.83 6.59
CA PRO A 11 -0.27 2.97 5.79
C PRO A 11 -1.10 3.96 6.63
N ALA A 12 -1.01 5.25 6.32
CA ALA A 12 -1.93 6.22 6.87
C ALA A 12 -3.34 5.95 6.29
N PRO A 13 -4.42 5.97 7.09
CA PRO A 13 -5.77 5.73 6.57
C PRO A 13 -6.19 6.69 5.45
N SER A 14 -5.65 7.91 5.46
CA SER A 14 -5.88 8.92 4.42
C SER A 14 -5.29 8.57 3.05
N ASP A 15 -4.30 7.69 3.00
CA ASP A 15 -3.67 7.29 1.74
C ASP A 15 -4.44 6.16 1.04
N ILE A 16 -5.33 5.48 1.77
CA ILE A 16 -6.07 4.33 1.27
C ILE A 16 -7.31 4.83 0.52
N ILE A 17 -7.34 4.59 -0.79
CA ILE A 17 -8.48 4.98 -1.64
C ILE A 17 -9.48 3.83 -1.85
N LEU A 18 -9.06 2.60 -1.61
CA LEU A 18 -9.87 1.39 -1.69
C LEU A 18 -9.24 0.28 -0.84
N ALA A 19 -10.05 -0.53 -0.18
CA ALA A 19 -9.59 -1.70 0.57
C ALA A 19 -10.64 -2.82 0.59
N ASN A 20 -10.18 -4.04 0.80
CA ASN A 20 -10.99 -5.20 1.14
C ASN A 20 -10.33 -5.99 2.29
N ASP A 21 -10.63 -7.27 2.46
CA ASP A 21 -10.05 -8.07 3.55
C ASP A 21 -8.58 -8.49 3.32
N HIS A 22 -8.05 -8.30 2.12
CA HIS A 22 -6.76 -8.85 1.70
C HIS A 22 -5.73 -7.80 1.28
N ALA A 23 -6.20 -6.69 0.70
CA ALA A 23 -5.33 -5.66 0.18
C ALA A 23 -5.96 -4.27 0.29
N TYR A 24 -5.10 -3.27 0.17
CA TYR A 24 -5.49 -1.88 -0.01
C TYR A 24 -4.83 -1.29 -1.25
N ALA A 25 -5.43 -0.22 -1.76
CA ALA A 25 -4.96 0.52 -2.89
C ALA A 25 -4.64 1.96 -2.47
N ARG A 26 -3.53 2.52 -2.97
CA ARG A 26 -3.15 3.93 -2.81
C ARG A 26 -2.45 4.46 -4.06
N PHE A 27 -2.46 5.78 -4.25
CA PHE A 27 -1.63 6.38 -5.28
C PHE A 27 -0.15 6.23 -4.96
N ASP A 28 0.66 6.06 -6.00
CA ASP A 28 2.11 6.13 -5.87
C ASP A 28 2.53 7.57 -5.52
N LEU A 29 3.48 7.71 -4.60
CA LEU A 29 4.08 9.01 -4.25
C LEU A 29 5.02 9.50 -5.35
N TYR A 30 5.55 8.59 -6.18
CA TYR A 30 6.46 8.88 -7.29
C TYR A 30 5.95 8.22 -8.58
N PRO A 31 4.79 8.66 -9.09
CA PRO A 31 4.13 8.00 -10.21
C PRO A 31 4.90 8.17 -11.52
N VAL A 32 5.04 7.08 -12.28
CA VAL A 32 5.60 7.11 -13.64
C VAL A 32 4.61 7.71 -14.64
N SER A 33 3.31 7.60 -14.38
CA SER A 33 2.23 8.13 -15.20
C SER A 33 1.03 8.59 -14.36
N PRO A 34 0.17 9.47 -14.88
CA PRO A 34 -1.04 9.91 -14.16
C PRO A 34 -1.93 8.73 -13.78
N GLY A 35 -2.36 8.71 -12.52
CA GLY A 35 -3.22 7.64 -11.98
C GLY A 35 -2.48 6.37 -11.57
N HIS A 36 -1.13 6.37 -11.54
CA HIS A 36 -0.36 5.21 -11.10
C HIS A 36 -0.71 4.82 -9.64
N LEU A 37 -1.03 3.55 -9.46
CA LEU A 37 -1.71 3.04 -8.29
C LEU A 37 -0.99 1.78 -7.79
N LEU A 38 -0.75 1.74 -6.49
CA LEU A 38 -0.17 0.60 -5.81
C LEU A 38 -1.28 -0.24 -5.19
N LEU A 39 -1.30 -1.54 -5.52
CA LEU A 39 -2.12 -2.54 -4.83
C LEU A 39 -1.23 -3.35 -3.89
N ILE A 40 -1.49 -3.24 -2.59
CA ILE A 40 -0.59 -3.71 -1.55
C ILE A 40 -1.34 -4.67 -0.62
N PRO A 41 -0.87 -5.92 -0.44
CA PRO A 41 -1.46 -6.84 0.53
C PRO A 41 -1.26 -6.36 1.97
N PHE A 42 -2.24 -6.57 2.85
CA PHE A 42 -2.04 -6.34 4.29
C PHE A 42 -1.00 -7.27 4.90
N ARG A 43 -0.89 -8.48 4.33
CA ARG A 43 0.12 -9.45 4.73
C ARG A 43 1.45 -9.09 4.08
N HIS A 44 2.42 -8.70 4.90
CA HIS A 44 3.82 -8.57 4.46
C HIS A 44 4.37 -9.91 3.96
N VAL A 45 4.90 -9.92 2.74
CA VAL A 45 5.60 -11.05 2.11
C VAL A 45 6.90 -10.48 1.55
N ALA A 46 8.04 -10.96 2.03
CA ALA A 46 9.34 -10.59 1.48
C ALA A 46 9.55 -11.31 0.15
N SER A 47 10.23 -10.64 -0.77
CA SER A 47 10.70 -11.15 -2.07
C SER A 47 12.20 -10.95 -2.19
#